data_AF-A0A7X7E431-F1
#
_entry.id   AF-A0A7X7E431-F1
#
_cell.length_a   1.000
_cell.length_b   1.000
_cell.length_c   1.000
_cell.angle_alpha   90.00
_cell.angle_beta   90.00
_cell.angle_gamma   90.00
#
_symmetry.space_group_name_H-M   'P 1'
#
loop_
_entity.id
_entity.type
_entity.pdbx_description
1 polymer ?
#
loop_
_entity_poly.entity_id
_entity_poly.type
_entity_poly.pdbx_seq_one_letter_code
_entity_poly.pdbx_strand_id
1 'polypeptide(L)'
;MVLSGTLREFILADVCQLLAQQKITGKLILNNGRSEGCIVFKNGLIVSAEKNDEKLNLKLFNYLTKFKKLSPNKITDFFSSYEADIHKLSLDIVSHGIIPREIMYSYSEALIEDIVCSLFLWHTGSYRFSSLRNVDHLIPLNISFPVENIVMEAMRRIDEWHRMVANISYETTFVKAQKNPNETITPPDPVTDTTNHIYYLIDGVSPVFEIINDSSLSEYKVFEALNTLLLSKSILPLSDKYSRTVHAAIQQKEKNKKPLTLQIISSILITVAIISVIILFAWFLRNTTHSYLQFTNPRFLSNLDIFFSSNPVG
;
A
#
# COMPACT_ATOMS: atom_id res chain seq x y z
N MET A 1 32.77 -14.00 -14.54
CA MET A 1 33.57 -13.06 -13.73
C MET A 1 32.97 -12.99 -12.34
N VAL A 2 33.77 -13.09 -11.29
CA VAL A 2 33.33 -12.86 -9.91
C VAL A 2 33.82 -11.48 -9.54
N LEU A 3 32.97 -10.46 -9.73
CA LEU A 3 33.26 -9.10 -9.29
C LEU A 3 32.58 -8.92 -7.93
N SER A 4 33.36 -8.77 -6.86
CA SER A 4 32.83 -8.54 -5.51
C SER A 4 33.82 -7.73 -4.69
N GLY A 5 33.31 -6.92 -3.77
CA GLY A 5 34.16 -6.06 -2.94
C GLY A 5 33.33 -5.25 -1.95
N THR A 6 33.92 -4.16 -1.45
CA THR A 6 33.28 -3.25 -0.50
C THR A 6 33.01 -1.89 -1.14
N LEU A 7 31.91 -1.23 -0.73
CA LEU A 7 31.55 0.11 -1.20
C LEU A 7 32.50 1.21 -0.67
N ARG A 8 33.37 0.86 0.30
CA ARG A 8 34.41 1.76 0.82
C ARG A 8 35.62 1.85 -0.12
N GLU A 9 35.96 0.74 -0.77
CA GLU A 9 37.12 0.65 -1.66
C GLU A 9 36.77 1.06 -3.08
N PHE A 10 35.55 0.76 -3.52
CA PHE A 10 35.01 1.12 -4.83
C PHE A 10 33.63 1.73 -4.64
N ILE A 11 33.50 3.02 -4.94
CA ILE A 11 32.19 3.68 -4.89
C ILE A 11 31.26 3.08 -5.94
N LEU A 12 29.96 3.10 -5.66
CA LEU A 12 28.96 2.45 -6.52
C LEU A 12 29.01 2.98 -7.97
N ALA A 13 29.30 4.26 -8.16
CA ALA A 13 29.48 4.87 -9.48
C ALA A 13 30.55 4.15 -10.31
N ASP A 14 31.72 3.88 -9.73
CA ASP A 14 32.84 3.23 -10.41
C ASP A 14 32.50 1.77 -10.77
N VAL A 15 31.80 1.07 -9.86
CA VAL A 15 31.34 -0.31 -10.12
C VAL A 15 30.37 -0.32 -11.29
N CYS A 16 29.37 0.57 -11.30
CA CYS A 16 28.41 0.69 -12.40
C CYS A 16 29.12 1.04 -13.72
N GLN A 17 30.07 2.00 -13.70
CA GLN A 17 30.80 2.42 -14.88
C GLN A 17 31.64 1.29 -15.47
N LEU A 18 32.31 0.50 -14.62
CA LEU A 18 33.05 -0.68 -15.04
C LEU A 18 32.14 -1.72 -15.73
N LEU A 19 30.98 -2.00 -15.14
CA LEU A 19 30.00 -2.93 -15.71
C LEU A 19 29.45 -2.43 -17.06
N ALA A 20 29.26 -1.12 -17.19
CA ALA A 20 28.84 -0.47 -18.43
C ALA A 20 29.87 -0.65 -19.55
N GLN A 21 31.13 -0.30 -19.27
CA GLN A 21 32.25 -0.38 -20.22
C GLN A 21 32.48 -1.81 -20.73
N GLN A 22 32.36 -2.78 -19.83
CA GLN A 22 32.51 -4.20 -20.14
C GLN A 22 31.25 -4.81 -20.78
N LYS A 23 30.19 -4.01 -21.02
CA LYS A 23 28.91 -4.43 -21.62
C LYS A 23 28.30 -5.65 -20.93
N ILE A 24 28.40 -5.68 -19.60
CA ILE A 24 28.04 -6.85 -18.83
C ILE A 24 26.52 -7.00 -18.72
N THR A 25 26.06 -8.26 -18.69
CA THR A 25 24.67 -8.63 -18.39
C THR A 25 24.61 -9.46 -17.10
N GLY A 26 23.71 -9.09 -16.19
CA GLY A 26 23.54 -9.76 -14.90
C GLY A 26 23.01 -8.86 -13.79
N LYS A 27 23.21 -9.26 -12.54
CA LYS A 27 22.72 -8.56 -11.34
C LYS A 27 23.89 -8.08 -10.48
N LEU A 28 23.92 -6.80 -10.15
CA LEU A 28 24.76 -6.25 -9.09
C LEU A 28 23.97 -6.25 -7.79
N ILE A 29 24.35 -7.10 -6.86
CA ILE A 29 23.72 -7.24 -5.55
C ILE A 29 24.53 -6.39 -4.56
N LEU A 30 23.82 -5.60 -3.76
CA LEU A 30 24.36 -4.66 -2.79
C LEU A 30 23.81 -5.00 -1.41
N ASN A 31 24.62 -4.88 -0.37
CA ASN A 31 24.18 -5.08 1.01
C ASN A 31 24.94 -4.12 1.94
N ASN A 32 24.21 -3.28 2.68
CA ASN A 32 24.79 -2.31 3.64
C ASN A 32 24.72 -2.78 5.11
N GLY A 33 24.36 -4.05 5.34
CA GLY A 33 24.18 -4.67 6.65
C GLY A 33 22.76 -4.57 7.23
N ARG A 34 21.93 -3.64 6.72
CA ARG A 34 20.52 -3.45 7.13
C ARG A 34 19.53 -3.72 6.02
N SER A 35 19.95 -3.46 4.79
CA SER A 35 19.15 -3.53 3.58
C SER A 35 19.93 -4.22 2.48
N GLU A 36 19.19 -4.84 1.57
CA GLU A 36 19.69 -5.43 0.34
C GLU A 36 19.13 -4.67 -0.87
N GLY A 37 19.97 -4.48 -1.87
CA GLY A 37 19.62 -3.83 -3.13
C GLY A 37 20.12 -4.64 -4.32
N CYS A 38 19.47 -4.49 -5.46
CA CYS A 38 19.84 -5.15 -6.70
C CYS A 38 19.70 -4.16 -7.86
N ILE A 39 20.73 -4.08 -8.71
CA ILE A 39 20.68 -3.37 -9.99
C ILE A 39 20.89 -4.40 -11.09
N VAL A 40 19.95 -4.44 -12.04
CA VAL A 40 20.00 -5.36 -13.18
C VAL A 40 20.60 -4.65 -14.38
N PHE A 41 21.61 -5.28 -14.98
CA PHE A 41 22.28 -4.78 -16.18
C PHE A 41 22.00 -5.69 -17.38
N LYS A 42 21.80 -5.07 -18.55
CA LYS A 42 21.78 -5.74 -19.85
C LYS A 42 22.67 -4.98 -20.81
N ASN A 43 23.71 -5.66 -21.30
CA ASN A 43 24.68 -5.09 -22.25
C ASN A 43 25.26 -3.74 -21.78
N GLY A 44 25.55 -3.62 -20.48
CA GLY A 44 26.07 -2.39 -19.87
C GLY A 44 25.04 -1.30 -19.56
N LEU A 45 23.76 -1.50 -19.88
CA LEU A 45 22.67 -0.58 -19.52
C LEU A 45 21.96 -1.06 -18.25
N ILE A 46 21.50 -0.14 -17.43
CA ILE A 46 20.64 -0.45 -16.28
C ILE A 46 19.22 -0.66 -16.80
N VAL A 47 18.57 -1.76 -16.42
CA VAL A 47 17.24 -2.12 -16.95
C VAL A 47 16.19 -2.37 -15.88
N SER A 48 16.61 -2.56 -14.63
CA SER A 48 15.71 -2.77 -13.49
C SER A 48 16.48 -2.60 -12.19
N ALA A 49 15.77 -2.33 -11.09
CA ALA A 49 16.34 -2.27 -9.76
C ALA A 49 15.32 -2.58 -8.66
N GLU A 50 15.81 -3.08 -7.55
CA GLU A 50 15.02 -3.42 -6.35
C GLU A 50 15.81 -3.07 -5.09
N LYS A 51 15.11 -2.73 -4.00
CA LYS A 51 15.71 -2.45 -2.70
C LYS A 51 14.76 -2.89 -1.58
N ASN A 52 15.12 -3.92 -0.83
CA ASN A 52 14.22 -4.56 0.14
C ASN A 52 12.84 -4.86 -0.48
N ASP A 53 11.76 -4.32 0.09
CA ASP A 53 10.39 -4.43 -0.43
C ASP A 53 10.06 -3.36 -1.49
N GLU A 54 10.97 -2.41 -1.77
CA GLU A 54 10.82 -1.44 -2.83
C GLU A 54 11.19 -2.08 -4.18
N LYS A 55 10.17 -2.62 -4.85
CA LYS A 55 10.25 -3.23 -6.18
C LYS A 55 9.02 -2.92 -7.01
N LEU A 56 9.17 -2.95 -8.34
CA LEU A 56 8.12 -2.54 -9.27
C LEU A 56 6.80 -3.31 -9.06
N ASN A 57 6.86 -4.63 -8.89
CA ASN A 57 5.66 -5.44 -8.62
C ASN A 57 4.86 -4.89 -7.43
N LEU A 58 5.51 -4.69 -6.27
CA LEU A 58 4.80 -4.28 -5.05
C LEU A 58 4.25 -2.85 -5.18
N LYS A 59 5.03 -1.93 -5.73
CA LYS A 59 4.63 -0.53 -5.94
C LYS A 59 3.46 -0.44 -6.93
N LEU A 60 3.51 -1.21 -8.01
CA LEU A 60 2.43 -1.30 -8.99
C LEU A 60 1.16 -1.94 -8.40
N PHE A 61 1.30 -2.99 -7.59
CA PHE A 61 0.18 -3.57 -6.85
C PHE A 61 -0.50 -2.52 -5.95
N ASN A 62 0.29 -1.75 -5.21
CA ASN A 62 -0.21 -0.67 -4.36
C ASN A 62 -0.90 0.44 -5.17
N TYR A 63 -0.32 0.85 -6.30
CA TYR A 63 -0.93 1.82 -7.19
C TYR A 63 -2.29 1.35 -7.72
N LEU A 64 -2.39 0.09 -8.18
CA LEU A 64 -3.64 -0.47 -8.69
C LEU A 64 -4.71 -0.64 -7.61
N THR A 65 -4.34 -1.05 -6.41
CA THR A 65 -5.29 -1.29 -5.31
C THR A 65 -5.68 -0.01 -4.58
N LYS A 66 -4.72 0.83 -4.18
CA LYS A 66 -4.96 2.07 -3.43
C LYS A 66 -5.51 3.18 -4.31
N PHE A 67 -4.87 3.44 -5.46
CA PHE A 67 -5.23 4.58 -6.31
C PHE A 67 -6.34 4.25 -7.31
N LYS A 68 -6.17 3.19 -8.13
CA LYS A 68 -7.21 2.78 -9.11
C LYS A 68 -8.41 2.08 -8.46
N LYS A 69 -8.38 1.81 -7.15
CA LYS A 69 -9.46 1.19 -6.35
C LYS A 69 -9.94 -0.15 -6.92
N LEU A 70 -9.04 -0.89 -7.56
CA LEU A 70 -9.33 -2.22 -8.06
C LEU A 70 -9.40 -3.23 -6.91
N SER A 71 -10.23 -4.27 -7.06
CA SER A 71 -10.45 -5.28 -6.02
C SER A 71 -9.14 -6.01 -5.68
N PRO A 72 -8.67 -5.98 -4.41
CA PRO A 72 -7.42 -6.61 -4.02
C PRO A 72 -7.36 -8.10 -4.35
N ASN A 73 -8.45 -8.84 -4.13
CA ASN A 73 -8.49 -10.29 -4.38
C ASN A 73 -8.19 -10.63 -5.84
N LYS A 74 -8.82 -9.90 -6.79
CA LYS A 74 -8.60 -10.13 -8.22
C LYS A 74 -7.17 -9.76 -8.65
N ILE A 75 -6.59 -8.72 -8.05
CA ILE A 75 -5.23 -8.29 -8.35
C ILE A 75 -4.22 -9.27 -7.78
N THR A 76 -4.42 -9.77 -6.55
CA THR A 76 -3.49 -10.72 -5.92
C THR A 76 -3.35 -11.98 -6.78
N ASP A 77 -4.46 -12.57 -7.22
CA ASP A 77 -4.45 -13.75 -8.09
C ASP A 77 -3.73 -13.46 -9.41
N PHE A 78 -3.98 -12.29 -10.00
CA PHE A 78 -3.31 -11.85 -11.22
C PHE A 78 -1.79 -11.72 -11.01
N PHE A 79 -1.34 -11.01 -9.96
CA PHE A 79 0.09 -10.76 -9.69
C PHE A 79 0.86 -12.02 -9.31
N SER A 80 0.24 -12.96 -8.57
CA SER A 80 0.87 -14.24 -8.19
C SER A 80 1.25 -15.10 -9.40
N SER A 81 0.58 -14.91 -10.54
CA SER A 81 0.91 -15.60 -11.80
C SER A 81 2.21 -15.12 -12.45
N TYR A 82 2.82 -14.02 -11.95
CA TYR A 82 3.99 -13.36 -12.56
C TYR A 82 5.10 -13.03 -11.55
N GLU A 83 5.20 -13.77 -10.45
CA GLU A 83 6.08 -13.44 -9.32
C GLU A 83 7.57 -13.23 -9.71
N ALA A 84 8.02 -13.86 -10.80
CA ALA A 84 9.39 -13.75 -11.31
C ALA A 84 9.49 -13.19 -12.75
N ASP A 85 8.40 -12.68 -13.34
CA ASP A 85 8.40 -12.17 -14.73
C ASP A 85 7.70 -10.82 -14.81
N ILE A 86 8.44 -9.77 -14.43
CA ILE A 86 7.94 -8.38 -14.46
C ILE A 86 7.71 -7.90 -15.90
N HIS A 87 8.44 -8.44 -16.87
CA HIS A 87 8.24 -8.11 -18.28
C HIS A 87 6.85 -8.51 -18.74
N LYS A 88 6.49 -9.78 -18.52
CA LYS A 88 5.17 -10.30 -18.89
C LYS A 88 4.05 -9.64 -18.08
N LEU A 89 4.24 -9.43 -16.77
CA LEU A 89 3.29 -8.69 -15.95
C LEU A 89 2.99 -7.30 -16.54
N SER A 90 4.04 -6.57 -16.92
CA SER A 90 3.90 -5.22 -17.47
C SER A 90 3.18 -5.22 -18.81
N LEU A 91 3.48 -6.18 -19.69
CA LEU A 91 2.79 -6.33 -20.98
C LEU A 91 1.33 -6.69 -20.80
N ASP A 92 1.02 -7.59 -19.87
CA ASP A 92 -0.35 -8.04 -19.65
C ASP A 92 -1.21 -6.95 -19.01
N ILE A 93 -0.67 -6.14 -18.09
CA ILE A 93 -1.38 -4.97 -17.55
C ILE A 93 -1.78 -3.99 -18.67
N VAL A 94 -0.88 -3.76 -19.62
CA VAL A 94 -1.13 -2.87 -20.76
C VAL A 94 -2.11 -3.50 -21.75
N SER A 95 -1.94 -4.78 -22.09
CA SER A 95 -2.77 -5.48 -23.08
C SER A 95 -4.23 -5.63 -22.62
N HIS A 96 -4.45 -5.81 -21.32
CA HIS A 96 -5.79 -5.85 -20.72
C HIS A 96 -6.40 -4.45 -20.51
N GLY A 97 -5.68 -3.37 -20.85
CA GLY A 97 -6.17 -2.00 -20.74
C GLY A 97 -6.31 -1.49 -19.30
N ILE A 98 -5.61 -2.12 -18.34
CA ILE A 98 -5.68 -1.72 -16.91
C ILE A 98 -5.03 -0.34 -16.72
N ILE A 99 -3.87 -0.13 -17.35
CA ILE A 99 -3.14 1.14 -17.39
C ILE A 99 -2.66 1.37 -18.83
N PRO A 100 -2.74 2.60 -19.38
CA PRO A 100 -2.14 2.93 -20.66
C PRO A 100 -0.64 2.65 -20.71
N ARG A 101 -0.12 2.28 -21.88
CA ARG A 101 1.30 1.94 -22.05
C ARG A 101 2.23 3.06 -21.60
N GLU A 102 1.86 4.30 -21.90
CA GLU A 102 2.62 5.51 -21.60
C GLU A 102 2.76 5.69 -20.09
N ILE A 103 1.66 5.54 -19.35
CA ILE A 103 1.66 5.64 -17.89
C ILE A 103 2.46 4.50 -17.26
N MET A 104 2.29 3.27 -17.73
CA MET A 104 3.06 2.12 -17.23
C MET A 104 4.57 2.29 -17.48
N TYR A 105 4.94 2.82 -18.66
CA TYR A 105 6.32 3.10 -19.00
C TYR A 105 6.90 4.19 -18.09
N SER A 106 6.26 5.37 -18.01
CA SER A 106 6.74 6.48 -17.17
C SER A 106 6.79 6.12 -15.69
N TYR A 107 5.83 5.36 -15.17
CA TYR A 107 5.84 4.90 -13.79
C TYR A 107 7.01 3.95 -13.51
N SER A 108 7.21 2.96 -14.39
CA SER A 108 8.29 1.98 -14.25
C SER A 108 9.66 2.64 -14.38
N GLU A 109 9.80 3.58 -15.33
CA GLU A 109 11.02 4.34 -15.56
C GLU A 109 11.38 5.18 -14.32
N ALA A 110 10.44 5.98 -13.83
CA ALA A 110 10.64 6.81 -12.64
C ALA A 110 11.00 5.95 -11.41
N LEU A 111 10.30 4.84 -11.18
CA LEU A 111 10.57 3.99 -10.02
C LEU A 111 11.94 3.30 -10.09
N ILE A 112 12.34 2.79 -11.27
CA ILE A 112 13.67 2.17 -11.42
C ILE A 112 14.75 3.21 -11.15
N GLU A 113 14.66 4.40 -11.75
CA GLU A 113 15.59 5.50 -11.50
C GLU A 113 15.65 5.86 -10.01
N ASP A 114 14.50 6.01 -9.36
CA ASP A 114 14.41 6.33 -7.93
C ASP A 114 15.10 5.28 -7.06
N ILE A 115 14.83 3.99 -7.29
CA ILE A 115 15.44 2.90 -6.54
C ILE A 115 16.95 2.93 -6.74
N VAL A 116 17.43 3.01 -7.98
CA VAL A 116 18.87 3.03 -8.27
C VAL A 116 19.53 4.21 -7.60
N CYS A 117 19.02 5.44 -7.80
CA CYS A 117 19.59 6.63 -7.16
C CYS A 117 19.59 6.52 -5.63
N SER A 118 18.58 5.88 -5.02
CA SER A 118 18.57 5.65 -3.58
C SER A 118 19.68 4.71 -3.08
N LEU A 119 20.18 3.80 -3.93
CA LEU A 119 21.29 2.90 -3.60
C LEU A 119 22.64 3.65 -3.59
N PHE A 120 22.77 4.76 -4.31
CA PHE A 120 23.96 5.61 -4.28
C PHE A 120 24.15 6.37 -2.95
N LEU A 121 23.12 6.44 -2.12
CA LEU A 121 23.22 6.96 -0.75
C LEU A 121 23.98 6.00 0.18
N TRP A 122 24.29 4.77 -0.24
CA TRP A 122 25.01 3.79 0.57
C TRP A 122 26.52 3.98 0.46
N HIS A 123 27.12 4.60 1.49
CA HIS A 123 28.57 4.83 1.56
C HIS A 123 29.36 3.63 2.11
N THR A 124 28.68 2.65 2.69
CA THR A 124 29.29 1.43 3.26
C THR A 124 28.47 0.21 2.88
N GLY A 125 29.13 -0.93 2.85
CA GLY A 125 28.50 -2.20 2.48
C GLY A 125 29.40 -3.05 1.60
N SER A 126 28.82 -4.14 1.11
CA SER A 126 29.44 -5.05 0.16
C SER A 126 28.64 -5.09 -1.13
N TYR A 127 29.33 -5.42 -2.21
CA TYR A 127 28.70 -5.69 -3.49
C TYR A 127 29.18 -7.03 -4.06
N ARG A 128 28.31 -7.67 -4.83
CA ARG A 128 28.63 -8.88 -5.59
C ARG A 128 27.89 -8.84 -6.91
N PHE A 129 28.61 -9.08 -7.99
CA PHE A 129 28.04 -9.23 -9.30
C PHE A 129 27.78 -10.71 -9.62
N SER A 130 26.59 -10.99 -10.12
CA SER A 130 26.18 -12.30 -10.63
C SER A 130 25.91 -12.18 -12.13
N SER A 131 26.77 -12.79 -12.95
CA SER A 131 26.61 -12.78 -14.40
C SER A 131 25.48 -13.70 -14.84
N LEU A 132 24.59 -13.20 -15.68
CA LEU A 132 23.46 -13.95 -16.23
C LEU A 132 23.51 -13.93 -17.75
N ARG A 133 23.05 -15.01 -18.38
CA ARG A 133 22.95 -15.10 -19.85
C ARG A 133 21.84 -14.23 -20.41
N ASN A 134 20.75 -14.08 -19.65
CA ASN A 134 19.55 -13.36 -20.06
C ASN A 134 18.88 -12.76 -18.82
N VAL A 135 18.36 -11.55 -18.96
CA VAL A 135 17.61 -10.81 -17.92
C VAL A 135 16.30 -10.23 -18.44
N ASP A 136 15.83 -10.64 -19.62
CA ASP A 136 14.69 -10.05 -20.33
C ASP A 136 13.39 -10.08 -19.52
N HIS A 137 13.15 -11.16 -18.79
CA HIS A 137 12.02 -11.32 -17.87
C HIS A 137 12.01 -10.29 -16.73
N LEU A 138 13.13 -9.60 -16.49
CA LEU A 138 13.30 -8.56 -15.46
C LEU A 138 13.11 -7.14 -16.02
N ILE A 139 12.86 -6.98 -17.33
CA ILE A 139 12.84 -5.67 -17.99
C ILE A 139 11.39 -5.25 -18.28
N PRO A 140 10.80 -4.36 -17.48
CA PRO A 140 9.46 -3.85 -17.77
C PRO A 140 9.50 -3.00 -19.03
N LEU A 141 8.62 -3.31 -19.99
CA LEU A 141 8.41 -2.53 -21.23
C LEU A 141 9.68 -2.12 -22.00
N ASN A 142 10.74 -2.92 -21.91
CA ASN A 142 12.05 -2.66 -22.53
C ASN A 142 12.73 -1.36 -22.08
N ILE A 143 12.47 -0.92 -20.84
CA ILE A 143 13.13 0.23 -20.24
C ILE A 143 14.64 -0.03 -20.09
N SER A 144 15.43 0.99 -20.37
CA SER A 144 16.87 0.95 -20.19
C SER A 144 17.45 2.34 -19.97
N PHE A 145 18.45 2.43 -19.11
CA PHE A 145 19.15 3.66 -18.78
C PHE A 145 20.64 3.52 -19.10
N PRO A 146 21.25 4.49 -19.79
CA PRO A 146 22.70 4.67 -19.77
C PRO A 146 23.17 4.87 -18.32
N VAL A 147 24.27 4.21 -17.95
CA VAL A 147 24.80 4.28 -16.58
C VAL A 147 25.21 5.71 -16.24
N GLU A 148 25.79 6.44 -17.19
CA GLU A 148 26.24 7.81 -17.02
C GLU A 148 25.09 8.73 -16.61
N ASN A 149 23.92 8.59 -17.23
CA ASN A 149 22.73 9.38 -16.91
C ASN A 149 22.28 9.14 -15.46
N ILE A 150 22.22 7.88 -15.05
CA ILE A 150 21.85 7.49 -13.69
C ILE A 150 22.87 7.99 -12.67
N VAL A 151 24.17 7.89 -12.97
CA VAL A 151 25.23 8.37 -12.08
C VAL A 151 25.11 9.89 -11.90
N MET A 152 24.95 10.65 -12.97
CA MET A 152 24.75 12.10 -12.90
C MET A 152 23.52 12.47 -12.07
N GLU A 153 22.40 11.80 -12.32
CA GLU A 153 21.15 12.04 -11.60
C GLU A 153 21.27 11.65 -10.12
N ALA A 154 21.93 10.53 -9.81
CA ALA A 154 22.19 10.13 -8.44
C ALA A 154 23.04 11.17 -7.69
N MET A 155 24.07 11.74 -8.31
CA MET A 155 24.88 12.79 -7.68
C MET A 155 24.05 14.05 -7.40
N ARG A 156 23.23 14.50 -8.36
CA ARG A 156 22.29 15.62 -8.17
C ARG A 156 21.34 15.36 -6.99
N ARG A 157 20.76 14.16 -6.94
CA ARG A 157 19.81 13.78 -5.88
C ARG A 157 20.46 13.67 -4.52
N ILE A 158 21.72 13.24 -4.41
CA ILE A 158 22.46 13.24 -3.14
C ILE A 158 22.57 14.67 -2.60
N ASP A 159 22.96 15.63 -3.43
CA ASP A 159 23.11 17.02 -3.01
C ASP A 159 21.77 17.64 -2.57
N GLU A 160 20.69 17.32 -3.30
CA GLU A 160 19.34 17.81 -3.00
C GLU A 160 18.73 17.14 -1.77
N TRP A 161 18.95 15.85 -1.59
CA TRP A 161 18.44 15.06 -0.47
C TRP A 161 18.84 15.69 0.87
N HIS A 162 20.12 16.07 1.01
CA HIS A 162 20.62 16.74 2.21
C HIS A 162 19.87 18.05 2.52
N ARG A 163 19.47 18.82 1.49
CA ARG A 163 18.73 20.07 1.67
C ARG A 163 17.26 19.83 2.01
N MET A 164 16.65 18.81 1.40
CA MET A 164 15.25 18.47 1.65
C MET A 164 15.05 17.95 3.08
N VAL A 165 15.89 17.01 3.52
CA VAL A 165 15.79 16.41 4.87
C VAL A 165 16.13 17.40 5.98
N ALA A 166 16.88 18.47 5.68
CA ALA A 166 17.11 19.56 6.64
C ALA A 166 15.84 20.35 6.98
N ASN A 167 14.86 20.41 6.07
CA ASN A 167 13.63 21.19 6.21
C ASN A 167 12.37 20.33 6.38
N ILE A 168 12.43 19.06 5.98
CA ILE A 168 11.30 18.13 5.98
C ILE A 168 11.70 16.92 6.84
N SER A 169 10.96 16.69 7.92
CA SER A 169 11.08 15.48 8.73
C SER A 169 9.92 14.53 8.46
N TYR A 170 10.13 13.23 8.68
CA TYR A 170 9.06 12.22 8.59
C TYR A 170 7.87 12.51 9.50
N GLU A 171 8.12 13.19 10.63
CA GLU A 171 7.11 13.52 11.64
C GLU A 171 6.43 14.88 11.40
N THR A 172 6.89 15.62 10.39
CA THR A 172 6.29 16.91 10.04
C THR A 172 4.90 16.68 9.48
N THR A 173 3.93 17.44 9.98
CA THR A 173 2.60 17.54 9.39
C THR A 173 2.51 18.86 8.64
N PHE A 174 2.01 18.83 7.41
CA PHE A 174 1.83 20.03 6.59
C PHE A 174 0.36 20.42 6.53
N VAL A 175 0.09 21.72 6.37
CA VAL A 175 -1.24 22.27 6.07
C VAL A 175 -1.19 23.06 4.77
N LYS A 176 -2.30 23.06 4.03
CA LYS A 176 -2.45 23.87 2.81
C LYS A 176 -2.52 25.35 3.19
N ALA A 177 -1.67 26.18 2.58
CA ALA A 177 -1.59 27.61 2.88
C ALA A 177 -2.82 28.40 2.41
N GLN A 178 -3.45 27.92 1.32
CA GLN A 178 -4.69 28.46 0.79
C GLN A 178 -5.60 27.29 0.40
N LYS A 179 -6.91 27.45 0.63
CA LYS A 179 -7.90 26.51 0.10
C LYS A 179 -8.00 26.76 -1.40
N ASN A 180 -7.51 25.83 -2.23
CA ASN A 180 -7.62 25.99 -3.67
C ASN A 180 -9.12 25.90 -4.06
N PRO A 181 -9.73 26.97 -4.59
CA PRO A 181 -11.15 26.95 -4.95
C PRO A 181 -11.48 25.95 -6.07
N ASN A 182 -10.46 25.46 -6.78
CA ASN A 182 -10.56 24.42 -7.80
C ASN A 182 -10.03 23.06 -7.31
N GLU A 183 -10.12 22.73 -6.01
CA GLU A 183 -9.81 21.38 -5.54
C GLU A 183 -10.69 20.37 -6.30
N THR A 184 -10.07 19.68 -7.26
CA THR A 184 -10.71 18.65 -8.06
C THR A 184 -11.24 17.57 -7.13
N ILE A 185 -12.51 17.19 -7.30
CA ILE A 185 -13.14 16.11 -6.52
C ILE A 185 -12.37 14.79 -6.75
N THR A 186 -11.78 14.64 -7.94
CA THR A 186 -11.01 13.47 -8.35
C THR A 186 -9.54 13.64 -7.96
N PRO A 187 -8.92 12.64 -7.31
CA PRO A 187 -7.50 12.70 -6.97
C PRO A 187 -6.65 12.74 -8.25
N PRO A 188 -5.67 13.65 -8.37
CA PRO A 188 -4.71 13.65 -9.46
C PRO A 188 -3.96 12.32 -9.53
N ASP A 189 -3.62 11.85 -10.73
CA ASP A 189 -2.87 10.61 -10.90
C ASP A 189 -1.41 10.82 -10.45
N PRO A 190 -0.88 10.00 -9.52
CA PRO A 190 0.46 10.19 -8.96
C PRO A 190 1.57 10.12 -10.01
N VAL A 191 1.31 9.44 -11.14
CA VAL A 191 2.29 9.30 -12.22
C VAL A 191 2.32 10.52 -13.12
N THR A 192 1.16 11.08 -13.48
CA THR A 192 1.09 12.23 -14.39
C THR A 192 1.29 13.55 -13.69
N ASP A 193 0.85 13.65 -12.44
CA ASP A 193 0.83 14.90 -11.68
C ASP A 193 1.18 14.64 -10.21
N THR A 194 2.43 14.26 -9.99
CA THR A 194 2.99 13.90 -8.69
C THR A 194 2.81 15.01 -7.65
N THR A 195 3.12 16.26 -8.00
CA THR A 195 3.06 17.39 -7.06
C THR A 195 1.64 17.68 -6.61
N ASN A 196 0.65 17.70 -7.52
CA ASN A 196 -0.74 17.92 -7.11
C ASN A 196 -1.34 16.69 -6.42
N HIS A 197 -0.89 15.48 -6.74
CA HIS A 197 -1.26 14.28 -6.00
C HIS A 197 -0.83 14.36 -4.53
N ILE A 198 0.43 14.73 -4.27
CA ILE A 198 0.92 14.93 -2.90
C ILE A 198 0.18 16.08 -2.22
N TYR A 199 -0.07 17.18 -2.91
CA TYR A 199 -0.89 18.27 -2.38
C TYR A 199 -2.30 17.81 -1.99
N TYR A 200 -2.93 16.94 -2.79
CA TYR A 200 -4.24 16.37 -2.50
C TYR A 200 -4.25 15.55 -1.21
N LEU A 201 -3.19 14.76 -0.96
CA LEU A 201 -3.05 13.92 0.24
C LEU A 201 -2.83 14.72 1.53
N ILE A 202 -2.41 15.99 1.45
CA ILE A 202 -2.18 16.82 2.63
C ILE A 202 -3.53 17.22 3.27
N ASP A 203 -3.80 16.64 4.42
CA ASP A 203 -5.04 16.81 5.19
C ASP A 203 -4.86 17.65 6.47
N GLY A 204 -3.63 18.02 6.81
CA GLY A 204 -3.32 18.73 8.06
C GLY A 204 -3.18 17.86 9.30
N VAL A 205 -3.25 16.53 9.15
CA VAL A 205 -3.22 15.56 10.25
C VAL A 205 -2.13 14.52 10.02
N SER A 206 -2.10 13.91 8.83
CA SER A 206 -1.15 12.87 8.47
C SER A 206 0.27 13.42 8.36
N PRO A 207 1.25 12.86 9.10
CA PRO A 207 2.65 13.20 8.97
C PRO A 207 3.23 12.65 7.65
N VAL A 208 4.42 13.14 7.27
CA VAL A 208 5.09 12.76 6.01
C VAL A 208 5.22 11.25 5.83
N PHE A 209 5.50 10.47 6.88
CA PHE A 209 5.62 9.02 6.73
C PHE A 209 4.31 8.34 6.28
N GLU A 210 3.14 8.86 6.69
CA GLU A 210 1.84 8.34 6.22
C GLU A 210 1.63 8.71 4.75
N ILE A 211 1.99 9.93 4.35
CA ILE A 211 1.93 10.38 2.95
C ILE A 211 2.79 9.48 2.06
N ILE A 212 3.99 9.10 2.50
CA ILE A 212 4.86 8.17 1.78
C ILE A 212 4.15 6.82 1.57
N ASN A 213 3.53 6.28 2.62
CA ASN A 213 2.84 4.99 2.57
C ASN A 213 1.61 5.01 1.64
N ASP A 214 0.90 6.13 1.55
CA ASP A 214 -0.36 6.23 0.79
C ASP A 214 -0.20 6.74 -0.65
N SER A 215 0.88 7.45 -0.95
CA SER A 215 1.14 8.01 -2.29
C SER A 215 1.44 6.97 -3.38
N SER A 216 1.83 5.74 -3.02
CA SER A 216 2.33 4.72 -3.95
C SER A 216 3.56 5.14 -4.76
N LEU A 217 4.26 6.19 -4.31
CA LEU A 217 5.47 6.74 -4.92
C LEU A 217 6.72 6.29 -4.16
N SER A 218 7.90 6.58 -4.71
CA SER A 218 9.15 6.48 -3.96
C SER A 218 9.22 7.58 -2.92
N GLU A 219 10.01 7.35 -1.86
CA GLU A 219 10.26 8.34 -0.83
C GLU A 219 10.82 9.65 -1.42
N TYR A 220 11.81 9.53 -2.30
CA TYR A 220 12.43 10.67 -2.94
C TYR A 220 11.40 11.56 -3.66
N LYS A 221 10.47 10.96 -4.42
CA LYS A 221 9.43 11.72 -5.15
C LYS A 221 8.47 12.46 -4.22
N VAL A 222 8.16 11.88 -3.07
CA VAL A 222 7.32 12.54 -2.04
C VAL A 222 8.04 13.76 -1.46
N PHE A 223 9.31 13.59 -1.07
CA PHE A 223 10.12 14.70 -0.55
C PHE A 223 10.33 15.81 -1.59
N GLU A 224 10.61 15.43 -2.85
CA GLU A 224 10.76 16.36 -3.98
C GLU A 224 9.48 17.19 -4.17
N ALA A 225 8.32 16.54 -4.22
CA ALA A 225 7.02 17.21 -4.34
C ALA A 225 6.72 18.13 -3.14
N LEU A 226 6.97 17.68 -1.91
CA LEU A 226 6.78 18.48 -0.70
C LEU A 226 7.70 19.72 -0.70
N ASN A 227 8.96 19.54 -1.11
CA ASN A 227 9.91 20.64 -1.21
C ASN A 227 9.47 21.67 -2.26
N THR A 228 8.99 21.23 -3.42
CA THR A 228 8.38 22.13 -4.43
C THR A 228 7.22 22.93 -3.85
N LEU A 229 6.31 22.27 -3.13
CA LEU A 229 5.13 22.90 -2.51
C LEU A 229 5.49 23.88 -1.39
N LEU A 230 6.57 23.61 -0.65
CA LEU A 230 7.09 24.52 0.38
C LEU A 230 7.71 25.77 -0.23
N LEU A 231 8.53 25.60 -1.27
CA LEU A 231 9.16 26.71 -1.98
C LEU A 231 8.13 27.61 -2.67
N SER A 232 7.06 27.03 -3.23
CA SER A 232 5.93 27.79 -3.80
C SER A 232 5.00 28.40 -2.74
N LYS A 233 5.24 28.14 -1.44
CA LYS A 233 4.39 28.54 -0.31
C LYS A 233 2.95 28.03 -0.41
N SER A 234 2.73 26.93 -1.12
CA SER A 234 1.42 26.27 -1.23
C SER A 234 1.06 25.49 0.03
N ILE A 235 2.08 25.06 0.79
CA ILE A 235 1.92 24.36 2.08
C ILE A 235 2.81 25.00 3.15
N LEU A 236 2.45 24.79 4.42
CA LEU A 236 3.18 25.29 5.59
C LEU A 236 3.35 24.16 6.61
N PRO A 237 4.50 24.05 7.29
CA PRO A 237 4.65 23.11 8.39
C PRO A 237 3.76 23.52 9.56
N LEU A 238 3.06 22.56 10.15
CA LEU A 238 2.29 22.77 11.37
C LEU A 238 3.25 22.91 12.55
N SER A 239 3.09 23.96 13.36
CA SER A 239 3.97 24.23 14.52
C SER A 239 4.01 23.06 15.50
N ASP A 240 5.19 22.74 16.03
CA ASP A 240 5.47 21.62 16.95
C ASP A 240 4.50 21.46 18.13
N LYS A 241 3.89 22.57 18.59
CA LYS A 241 2.90 22.54 19.68
C LYS A 241 1.61 21.80 19.30
N TYR A 242 1.24 21.80 18.02
CA TYR A 242 0.09 21.09 17.44
C TYR A 242 0.47 19.69 16.95
N SER A 243 1.66 19.50 16.41
CA SER A 243 2.10 18.17 15.94
C SER A 243 2.12 17.16 17.08
N ARG A 244 2.53 17.54 18.30
CA ARG A 244 2.53 16.65 19.47
C ARG A 244 1.12 16.22 19.93
N THR A 245 0.13 17.12 19.84
CA THR A 245 -1.26 16.79 20.20
C THR A 245 -1.94 15.94 19.13
N VAL A 246 -1.62 16.18 17.86
CA VAL A 246 -2.06 15.34 16.74
C VAL A 246 -1.44 13.93 16.84
N HIS A 247 -0.13 13.83 17.07
CA HIS A 247 0.56 12.55 17.29
C HIS A 247 0.01 11.77 18.50
N ALA A 248 -0.31 12.45 19.60
CA ALA A 248 -0.96 11.83 20.76
C ALA A 248 -2.39 11.32 20.43
N ALA A 249 -3.14 12.06 19.59
CA ALA A 249 -4.46 11.66 19.14
C ALA A 249 -4.42 10.49 18.14
N ILE A 250 -3.42 10.44 17.24
CA ILE A 250 -3.21 9.32 16.30
C ILE A 250 -2.80 8.06 17.05
N GLN A 251 -1.88 8.13 18.01
CA GLN A 251 -1.55 6.98 18.88
C GLN A 251 -2.76 6.47 19.66
N GLN A 252 -3.66 7.37 20.11
CA GLN A 252 -4.93 6.97 20.70
C GLN A 252 -5.87 6.31 19.68
N LYS A 253 -5.93 6.79 18.45
CA LYS A 253 -6.76 6.21 17.38
C LYS A 253 -6.25 4.83 16.94
N GLU A 254 -4.94 4.63 16.86
CA GLU A 254 -4.33 3.32 16.59
C GLU A 254 -4.54 2.33 17.73
N LYS A 255 -4.39 2.77 18.99
CA LYS A 255 -4.76 1.95 20.17
C LYS A 255 -6.26 1.61 20.21
N ASN A 256 -7.12 2.49 19.68
CA ASN A 256 -8.57 2.31 19.65
C ASN A 256 -9.09 1.56 18.40
N LYS A 257 -8.24 1.21 17.43
CA LYS A 257 -8.59 0.21 16.41
C LYS A 257 -8.67 -1.15 17.12
N LYS A 258 -9.84 -1.44 17.70
CA LYS A 258 -10.16 -2.78 18.21
C LYS A 258 -9.86 -3.77 17.07
N PRO A 259 -9.08 -4.84 17.29
CA PRO A 259 -8.84 -5.80 16.23
C PRO A 259 -10.20 -6.38 15.85
N LEU A 260 -10.54 -6.34 14.55
CA LEU A 260 -11.82 -6.81 14.00
C LEU A 260 -12.20 -8.21 14.53
N THR A 261 -11.19 -9.01 14.91
CA THR A 261 -11.32 -10.34 15.52
C THR A 261 -12.09 -10.33 16.84
N LEU A 262 -11.89 -9.34 17.73
CA LEU A 262 -12.52 -9.35 19.06
C LEU A 262 -14.02 -9.01 19.00
N GLN A 263 -14.42 -8.10 18.09
CA GLN A 263 -15.83 -7.78 17.87
C GLN A 263 -16.57 -8.98 17.25
N ILE A 264 -15.96 -9.64 16.26
CA ILE A 264 -16.53 -10.85 15.65
C ILE A 264 -16.67 -11.97 16.68
N ILE A 265 -15.64 -12.25 17.50
CA ILE A 265 -15.70 -13.27 18.55
C ILE A 265 -16.79 -12.94 19.58
N SER A 266 -16.91 -11.69 20.01
CA SER A 266 -17.95 -11.29 20.97
C SER A 266 -19.36 -11.45 20.41
N SER A 267 -19.57 -11.15 19.13
CA SER A 267 -20.86 -11.32 18.47
C SER A 267 -21.25 -12.81 18.34
N ILE A 268 -20.29 -13.67 17.99
CA ILE A 268 -20.50 -15.13 17.89
C ILE A 268 -20.86 -15.70 19.26
N LEU A 269 -20.14 -15.31 20.32
CA LEU A 269 -20.36 -15.82 21.67
C LEU A 269 -21.75 -15.45 22.22
N ILE A 270 -22.23 -14.23 21.91
CA ILE A 270 -23.59 -13.79 22.25
C ILE A 270 -24.64 -14.60 21.49
N THR A 271 -24.45 -14.83 20.19
CA THR A 271 -25.41 -15.64 19.40
C THR A 271 -25.49 -17.09 19.90
N VAL A 272 -24.36 -17.70 20.26
CA VAL A 272 -24.31 -19.06 20.82
C VAL A 272 -24.99 -19.10 22.19
N ALA A 273 -24.80 -18.09 23.04
CA ALA A 273 -25.47 -18.01 24.34
C ALA A 273 -27.00 -17.89 24.19
N ILE A 274 -27.49 -17.11 23.24
CA ILE A 274 -28.93 -16.97 22.97
C ILE A 274 -29.52 -18.29 22.48
N ILE A 275 -28.84 -18.97 21.55
CA ILE A 275 -29.29 -20.28 21.04
C ILE A 275 -29.33 -21.32 22.17
N SER A 276 -28.31 -21.33 23.03
CA SER A 276 -28.25 -22.17 24.23
C SER A 276 -29.46 -21.97 25.14
N VAL A 277 -29.81 -20.71 25.46
CA VAL A 277 -30.97 -20.38 26.30
C VAL A 277 -32.28 -20.83 25.66
N ILE A 278 -32.44 -20.66 24.34
CA ILE A 278 -33.64 -21.09 23.62
C ILE A 278 -33.78 -22.62 23.68
N ILE A 279 -32.69 -23.36 23.50
CA ILE A 279 -32.69 -24.83 23.59
C ILE A 279 -33.04 -25.28 25.02
N LEU A 280 -32.45 -24.65 26.03
CA LEU A 280 -32.76 -24.92 27.44
C LEU A 280 -34.23 -24.63 27.78
N PHE A 281 -34.77 -23.53 27.25
CA PHE A 281 -36.17 -23.16 27.45
C PHE A 281 -37.13 -24.12 26.76
N ALA A 282 -36.83 -24.54 25.53
CA ALA A 282 -37.60 -25.54 24.80
C ALA A 282 -37.55 -26.92 25.50
N TRP A 283 -36.39 -27.31 26.03
CA TRP A 283 -36.24 -28.52 26.83
C TRP A 283 -37.06 -28.45 28.13
N PHE A 284 -37.04 -27.30 28.81
CA PHE A 284 -37.82 -27.06 30.02
C PHE A 284 -39.34 -27.15 29.78
N LEU A 285 -39.85 -26.54 28.70
CA LEU A 285 -41.24 -26.65 28.28
C LEU A 285 -41.64 -28.10 27.97
N ARG A 286 -40.79 -28.84 27.26
CA ARG A 286 -41.03 -30.26 26.98
C ARG A 286 -41.09 -31.10 28.26
N ASN A 287 -40.20 -30.84 29.22
CA ASN A 287 -40.18 -31.60 30.48
C ASN A 287 -41.40 -31.28 31.39
N THR A 288 -41.89 -30.04 31.38
CA THR A 288 -43.10 -29.64 32.13
C THR A 288 -44.39 -30.19 31.53
N THR A 289 -44.46 -30.36 30.20
CA THR A 289 -45.65 -31.00 29.57
C THR A 289 -45.81 -32.48 29.92
N HIS A 290 -44.73 -33.20 30.21
CA HIS A 290 -44.82 -34.59 30.70
C HIS A 290 -45.39 -34.69 32.13
N SER A 291 -45.42 -33.60 32.89
CA SER A 291 -45.95 -33.58 34.27
C SER A 291 -47.49 -33.44 34.34
N TYR A 292 -48.14 -32.96 33.27
CA TYR A 292 -49.57 -32.60 33.30
C TYR A 292 -50.52 -33.66 32.71
N LEU A 293 -50.01 -34.72 32.07
CA LEU A 293 -50.85 -35.75 31.43
C LEU A 293 -51.42 -36.81 32.38
N GLN A 294 -51.32 -36.64 33.71
CA GLN A 294 -51.96 -37.54 34.69
C GLN A 294 -53.29 -37.02 35.27
N PHE A 295 -53.74 -35.82 34.94
CA PHE A 295 -55.04 -35.34 35.40
C PHE A 295 -55.80 -34.65 34.28
N THR A 296 -56.77 -35.36 33.69
CA THR A 296 -58.11 -34.83 33.39
C THR A 296 -58.98 -35.91 32.74
N ASN A 297 -60.16 -36.09 33.33
CA ASN A 297 -61.18 -37.09 33.03
C ASN A 297 -62.42 -36.30 32.58
N PRO A 298 -63.02 -36.50 31.38
CA PRO A 298 -64.12 -35.65 30.92
C PRO A 298 -65.48 -36.34 31.08
N ARG A 299 -66.28 -35.88 32.04
CA ARG A 299 -67.74 -35.97 32.00
C ARG A 299 -68.29 -34.64 32.50
N PHE A 300 -69.46 -34.27 31.97
CA PHE A 300 -70.29 -33.10 32.28
C PHE A 300 -69.90 -31.80 31.56
N LEU A 301 -70.59 -31.50 30.45
CA LEU A 301 -71.72 -30.56 30.42
C LEU A 301 -72.17 -30.32 28.96
N SER A 302 -73.21 -31.02 28.53
CA SER A 302 -74.03 -30.63 27.37
C SER A 302 -75.50 -30.77 27.78
N ASN A 303 -76.14 -29.67 28.14
CA ASN A 303 -77.58 -29.44 28.14
C ASN A 303 -77.84 -27.97 28.51
N LEU A 304 -78.89 -27.39 27.91
CA LEU A 304 -79.38 -26.00 28.03
C LEU A 304 -78.55 -24.95 27.24
N ASP A 305 -79.08 -24.16 26.30
CA ASP A 305 -80.47 -23.87 25.95
C ASP A 305 -80.60 -23.41 24.49
N ILE A 306 -81.61 -23.97 23.84
CA ILE A 306 -82.29 -23.44 22.65
C ILE A 306 -83.38 -22.51 23.18
N PHE A 307 -83.25 -21.18 23.13
CA PHE A 307 -84.43 -20.30 23.24
C PHE A 307 -84.25 -18.98 22.47
N PHE A 308 -84.96 -18.93 21.34
CA PHE A 308 -85.59 -17.78 20.67
C PHE A 308 -84.77 -16.62 20.08
N SER A 309 -84.82 -16.59 18.74
CA SER A 309 -84.75 -15.40 17.90
C SER A 309 -85.89 -14.42 18.19
N SER A 310 -85.58 -13.14 18.28
CA SER A 310 -86.54 -12.06 17.99
C SER A 310 -85.83 -10.90 17.30
N ASN A 311 -86.35 -10.51 16.14
CA ASN A 311 -86.12 -9.22 15.48
C ASN A 311 -86.53 -8.06 16.40
N PRO A 312 -86.08 -6.83 16.08
CA PRO A 312 -87.10 -5.88 15.61
C PRO A 312 -86.65 -4.96 14.46
N VAL A 313 -87.64 -4.50 13.69
CA VAL A 313 -87.62 -3.24 12.96
C VAL A 313 -88.44 -2.26 13.80
N GLY A 314 -87.85 -1.09 14.12
CA GLY A 314 -88.47 -0.02 14.91
C GLY A 314 -87.59 0.41 16.07
#